data_AF-A0A0G0EI44-F1
#
_entry.id   AF-A0A0G0EI44-F1
#
_cell.length_a   1.000
_cell.length_b   1.000
_cell.length_c   1.000
_cell.angle_alpha   90.00
_cell.angle_beta   90.00
_cell.angle_gamma   90.00
#
_symmetry.space_group_name_H-M   'P 1'
#
loop_
_entity.id
_entity.type
_entity.pdbx_description
1 polymer ?
#
loop_
_entity_poly.entity_id
_entity_poly.type
_entity_poly.pdbx_seq_one_letter_code
_entity_poly.pdbx_strand_id
1 'polypeptide(L)'
;MQINKLKKILLWQILIALFLTIISLLVFLKIGTEIIENEVLSFDSFISSIIYAFREPFITQIMLSITFFGNTLFLSVLSLVFITYLFSKSRKDAYIFSGIFFSAVFVNVFLKLFFERPRPLDVSLIHENT
;
A
#
# COMPACT_ATOMS: atom_id res chain seq x y z
N MET A 1 35.14 19.39 14.43
CA MET A 1 33.85 19.82 15.02
C MET A 1 32.65 19.53 14.10
N GLN A 2 32.71 19.78 12.78
CA GLN A 2 31.58 19.54 11.85
C GLN A 2 31.17 18.05 11.69
N ILE A 3 32.12 17.11 11.73
CA ILE A 3 31.85 15.67 11.59
C ILE A 3 30.98 15.12 12.73
N ASN A 4 31.16 15.59 13.97
CA ASN A 4 30.34 15.15 15.11
C ASN A 4 28.90 15.67 15.01
N LYS A 5 28.69 16.85 14.42
CA LYS A 5 27.35 17.39 14.17
C LYS A 5 26.63 16.58 13.09
N LEU A 6 27.31 16.23 12.00
CA LEU A 6 26.77 15.36 10.94
C LEU A 6 26.42 13.96 11.44
N LYS A 7 27.33 13.32 12.18
CA LYS A 7 27.06 12.00 12.80
C LYS A 7 25.86 12.06 13.75
N LYS A 8 25.74 13.12 14.55
CA LYS A 8 24.59 13.32 15.43
C LYS A 8 23.27 13.45 14.64
N ILE A 9 23.26 14.22 13.55
CA ILE A 9 22.07 14.36 12.69
C ILE A 9 21.69 13.01 12.07
N LEU A 10 22.65 12.26 11.51
CA LEU A 10 22.40 10.94 10.94
C LEU A 10 21.87 9.96 11.99
N LEU A 11 22.41 9.99 13.20
CA LEU A 11 21.95 9.14 14.31
C LEU A 11 20.49 9.47 14.66
N TRP A 12 20.13 10.75 14.78
CA TRP A 12 18.74 11.15 15.01
C TRP A 12 17.80 10.74 13.88
N GLN A 13 18.22 10.87 12.62
CA GLN A 13 17.43 10.42 11.47
C GLN A 13 17.15 8.92 11.53
N ILE A 14 18.16 8.10 11.83
CA ILE A 14 18.01 6.65 11.97
C ILE A 14 17.08 6.32 13.14
N LEU A 15 17.22 6.99 14.29
CA LEU A 15 16.34 6.77 15.45
C LEU A 15 14.88 7.12 15.14
N ILE A 16 14.64 8.25 14.47
CA ILE A 16 13.30 8.67 14.08
C ILE A 16 12.70 7.68 13.07
N ALA A 17 13.47 7.28 12.06
CA ALA A 17 13.02 6.30 11.08
C ALA A 17 12.68 4.95 11.72
N LEU A 18 13.51 4.47 12.65
CA LEU A 18 13.29 3.23 13.38
C LEU A 18 12.03 3.31 14.26
N PHE A 19 11.87 4.41 14.99
CA PHE A 19 10.70 4.67 15.82
C PHE A 19 9.40 4.69 14.99
N LEU A 20 9.39 5.41 13.86
CA LEU A 20 8.26 5.44 12.95
C LEU A 20 7.93 4.07 12.37
N THR A 21 8.96 3.28 12.02
CA THR A 21 8.79 1.93 11.48
C THR A 21 8.15 1.01 12.52
N ILE A 22 8.62 1.06 13.77
CA ILE A 22 8.06 0.26 14.87
C ILE A 22 6.60 0.64 15.13
N ILE A 23 6.30 1.95 15.21
CA ILE A 23 4.91 2.40 15.41
C ILE A 23 4.02 1.93 14.27
N SER A 24 4.45 2.11 13.02
CA SER A 24 3.68 1.67 11.86
C SER A 24 3.42 0.17 11.90
N LEU A 25 4.40 -0.62 12.32
CA LEU A 25 4.24 -2.06 12.45
C LEU A 25 3.27 -2.42 13.58
N LEU A 26 3.36 -1.77 14.74
CA LEU A 26 2.43 -2.00 15.86
C LEU A 26 0.99 -1.64 15.48
N VAL A 27 0.78 -0.51 14.80
CA VAL A 27 -0.54 -0.10 14.30
C VAL A 27 -1.06 -1.13 13.30
N PHE A 28 -0.21 -1.57 12.37
CA PHE A 28 -0.57 -2.59 11.39
C PHE A 28 -0.97 -3.92 12.04
N LEU A 29 -0.21 -4.39 13.03
CA LEU A 29 -0.50 -5.62 13.77
C LEU A 29 -1.82 -5.52 14.54
N LYS A 30 -2.08 -4.38 15.19
CA LYS A 30 -3.33 -4.14 15.90
C LYS A 30 -4.54 -4.18 14.96
N ILE A 31 -4.44 -3.54 13.79
CA ILE A 31 -5.51 -3.62 12.78
C ILE A 31 -5.68 -5.07 12.31
N GLY A 32 -4.59 -5.80 12.11
CA GLY A 32 -4.61 -7.22 11.73
C GLY A 32 -5.33 -8.11 12.73
N THR A 33 -5.11 -7.93 14.04
CA THR A 33 -5.83 -8.70 15.08
C THR A 33 -7.32 -8.38 15.09
N GLU A 34 -7.69 -7.11 15.00
CA GLU A 34 -9.09 -6.69 14.96
C GLU A 34 -9.83 -7.25 13.72
N ILE A 35 -9.13 -7.39 12.58
CA ILE A 35 -9.69 -8.03 11.37
C ILE A 35 -9.97 -9.52 11.61
N ILE A 36 -9.06 -10.26 12.25
CA ILE A 36 -9.24 -11.69 12.54
C ILE A 36 -10.39 -11.91 13.53
N GLU A 37 -10.52 -11.03 14.52
CA GLU A 37 -11.56 -11.08 15.54
C GLU A 37 -12.94 -10.63 15.03
N ASN A 38 -13.04 -10.19 13.76
CA ASN A 38 -14.25 -9.68 13.10
C ASN A 38 -14.87 -8.44 13.76
N GLU A 39 -14.20 -7.81 14.73
CA GLU A 39 -14.71 -6.66 15.47
C GLU A 39 -14.89 -5.42 14.60
N VAL A 40 -14.09 -5.31 13.52
CA VAL A 40 -14.12 -4.17 12.59
C VAL A 40 -15.26 -4.26 11.57
N LEU A 41 -15.96 -5.40 11.44
CA LEU A 41 -16.97 -5.57 10.38
C LEU A 41 -18.17 -4.62 10.52
N SER A 42 -18.58 -4.32 11.75
CA SER A 42 -19.68 -3.37 12.02
C SER A 42 -19.29 -1.93 11.67
N PHE A 43 -18.06 -1.54 12.01
CA PHE A 43 -17.52 -0.23 11.66
C PHE A 43 -17.30 -0.09 10.14
N ASP A 44 -16.73 -1.11 9.49
CA ASP A 44 -16.49 -1.14 8.05
C ASP A 44 -17.79 -1.06 7.24
N SER A 45 -18.83 -1.79 7.66
CA SER A 45 -20.15 -1.73 7.03
C SER A 45 -20.85 -0.38 7.24
N PHE A 46 -20.72 0.23 8.43
CA PHE A 46 -21.23 1.57 8.69
C PHE A 46 -20.60 2.61 7.76
N ILE A 47 -19.26 2.66 7.67
CA ILE A 47 -18.55 3.60 6.80
C ILE A 47 -18.87 3.32 5.33
N SER A 48 -18.90 2.06 4.92
CA SER A 48 -19.24 1.66 3.55
C SER A 48 -20.65 2.13 3.14
N SER A 49 -21.64 2.03 4.05
CA SER A 49 -23.01 2.50 3.78
C SER A 49 -23.08 4.00 3.51
N ILE A 50 -22.28 4.80 4.24
CA ILE A 50 -22.18 6.25 4.03
C ILE A 50 -21.57 6.52 2.65
N ILE A 51 -20.48 5.84 2.29
CA ILE A 51 -19.82 6.02 0.99
C ILE A 51 -20.76 5.63 -0.15
N TYR A 52 -21.54 4.55 -0.01
CA TYR A 52 -22.51 4.12 -1.02
C TYR A 52 -23.62 5.15 -1.25
N ALA A 53 -24.00 5.92 -0.22
CA ALA A 53 -24.98 7.00 -0.37
C ALA A 53 -24.50 8.15 -1.27
N PHE A 54 -23.19 8.31 -1.48
CA PHE A 54 -22.61 9.32 -2.37
C PHE A 54 -22.38 8.82 -3.81
N ARG A 55 -22.83 7.60 -4.14
CA ARG A 55 -22.60 7.01 -5.46
C ARG A 55 -23.50 7.65 -6.52
N GLU A 56 -22.91 8.53 -7.32
CA GLU A 56 -23.53 9.16 -8.49
C GLU A 56 -22.77 8.81 -9.78
N PRO A 57 -23.40 8.81 -10.98
CA PRO A 57 -22.75 8.41 -12.23
C PRO A 57 -21.45 9.19 -12.52
N PHE A 58 -21.45 10.49 -12.29
CA PHE A 58 -20.28 11.36 -12.52
C PHE A 58 -19.14 11.05 -11.54
N ILE A 59 -19.44 10.94 -10.24
CA ILE A 59 -18.44 10.62 -9.22
C ILE A 59 -17.87 9.21 -9.44
N THR A 60 -18.73 8.28 -9.86
CA THR A 60 -18.32 6.90 -10.16
C THR A 60 -17.32 6.86 -11.30
N GLN A 61 -17.52 7.63 -12.37
CA GLN A 61 -16.55 7.71 -13.47
C GLN A 61 -15.19 8.23 -13.01
N ILE A 62 -15.18 9.27 -12.17
CA ILE A 62 -13.93 9.80 -11.59
C ILE A 62 -13.23 8.73 -10.75
N MET A 63 -13.97 8.05 -9.88
CA MET A 63 -13.42 6.98 -9.05
C MET A 63 -12.86 5.83 -9.90
N LEU A 64 -13.55 5.42 -10.97
CA LEU A 64 -13.05 4.40 -11.90
C LEU A 64 -11.75 4.82 -12.59
N SER A 65 -11.63 6.08 -13.01
CA SER A 65 -10.38 6.61 -13.56
C SER A 65 -9.24 6.60 -12.55
N ILE A 66 -9.52 6.95 -11.29
CA ILE A 66 -8.52 6.90 -10.21
C ILE A 66 -8.12 5.44 -9.93
N THR A 67 -9.08 4.52 -9.86
CA THR A 67 -8.83 3.08 -9.64
C THR A 67 -8.01 2.47 -10.79
N PHE A 68 -8.17 2.94 -12.02
CA PHE A 68 -7.38 2.46 -13.17
C PHE A 68 -5.87 2.64 -12.95
N PHE A 69 -5.42 3.76 -12.36
CA PHE A 69 -4.01 3.98 -12.05
C PHE A 69 -3.46 3.03 -10.97
N GLY A 70 -4.34 2.46 -10.14
CA GLY A 70 -4.01 1.45 -9.13
C GLY A 70 -4.08 0.00 -9.65
N ASN A 71 -4.46 -0.22 -10.91
CA ASN A 71 -4.57 -1.55 -11.49
C ASN A 71 -3.21 -2.25 -11.54
N THR A 72 -3.16 -3.52 -11.13
CA THR A 72 -1.97 -4.40 -11.20
C THR A 72 -1.28 -4.37 -12.56
N LEU A 73 -2.03 -4.43 -13.67
CA LEU A 73 -1.45 -4.37 -15.03
C LEU A 73 -0.82 -3.01 -15.31
N PHE A 74 -1.49 -1.91 -14.96
CA PHE A 74 -0.97 -0.57 -15.18
C PHE A 74 0.30 -0.33 -14.34
N LEU A 75 0.26 -0.66 -13.05
CA LEU A 75 1.39 -0.50 -12.14
C LEU A 75 2.58 -1.39 -12.49
N SER A 76 2.35 -2.62 -12.94
CA SER A 76 3.43 -3.53 -13.36
C SER A 76 4.11 -3.07 -14.64
N VAL A 77 3.36 -2.60 -15.64
CA VAL A 77 3.95 -2.01 -16.86
C VAL A 77 4.71 -0.74 -16.51
N LEU A 78 4.13 0.14 -15.70
CA LEU A 78 4.78 1.39 -15.28
C LEU A 78 6.05 1.14 -14.48
N SER A 79 6.04 0.18 -13.55
CA SER A 79 7.23 -0.17 -12.77
C SER A 79 8.32 -0.76 -13.65
N LEU A 80 7.97 -1.59 -14.63
CA LEU A 80 8.92 -2.18 -15.58
C LEU A 80 9.57 -1.09 -16.44
N VAL A 81 8.81 -0.13 -16.95
CA VAL A 81 9.34 1.04 -17.68
C VAL A 81 10.27 1.87 -16.80
N PHE A 82 9.92 2.08 -15.53
CA PHE A 82 10.78 2.81 -14.58
C PHE A 82 12.08 2.06 -14.30
N ILE A 83 12.01 0.74 -14.12
CA ILE A 83 13.17 -0.11 -13.89
C ILE A 83 14.12 -0.05 -15.10
N THR A 84 13.61 -0.20 -16.32
CA THR A 84 14.45 -0.15 -17.54
C THR A 84 15.07 1.25 -17.72
N TYR A 85 14.30 2.31 -17.48
CA TYR A 85 14.81 3.68 -17.49
C TYR A 85 15.94 3.88 -16.46
N LEU A 86 15.75 3.41 -15.22
CA LEU A 86 16.77 3.51 -14.18
C LEU A 86 18.01 2.68 -14.52
N PHE A 87 17.87 1.52 -15.15
CA PHE A 87 19.02 0.73 -15.61
C PHE A 87 19.91 1.49 -16.59
N SER A 88 19.33 2.36 -17.41
CA SER A 88 20.08 3.23 -18.33
C SER A 88 20.85 4.35 -17.61
N LYS A 89 20.43 4.75 -16.39
CA LYS A 89 21.01 5.89 -15.67
C LYS A 89 21.93 5.46 -14.52
N SER A 90 21.48 4.51 -13.71
CA SER A 90 22.19 4.01 -12.52
C SER A 90 21.69 2.62 -12.17
N ARG A 91 22.54 1.61 -12.38
CA ARG A 91 22.22 0.21 -12.04
C ARG A 91 21.87 0.04 -10.55
N LYS A 92 22.51 0.83 -9.68
CA LYS A 92 22.25 0.77 -8.23
C LYS A 92 20.82 1.16 -7.90
N ASP A 93 20.33 2.26 -8.47
CA ASP A 93 18.98 2.77 -8.21
C ASP A 93 17.93 1.82 -8.79
N ALA A 94 18.21 1.21 -9.95
CA ALA A 94 17.35 0.20 -10.54
C ALA A 94 17.21 -1.04 -9.64
N TYR A 95 18.30 -1.53 -9.05
CA TYR A 95 18.26 -2.66 -8.11
C TYR A 95 17.51 -2.32 -6.83
N ILE A 96 17.75 -1.12 -6.26
CA ILE A 96 17.05 -0.66 -5.05
C ILE A 96 15.54 -0.58 -5.31
N PHE A 97 15.14 0.08 -6.41
CA PHE A 97 13.73 0.21 -6.77
C PHE A 97 13.08 -1.16 -7.03
N SER A 98 13.77 -2.04 -7.77
CA SER A 98 13.27 -3.39 -8.04
C SER A 98 13.06 -4.17 -6.74
N GLY A 99 14.03 -4.13 -5.82
CA GLY A 99 13.92 -4.78 -4.51
C GLY A 99 12.73 -4.28 -3.69
N ILE A 100 12.51 -2.96 -3.66
CA ILE A 100 11.35 -2.35 -3.00
C ILE A 100 10.04 -2.82 -3.65
N PHE A 101 9.96 -2.78 -4.98
CA PHE A 101 8.77 -3.17 -5.73
C PHE A 101 8.41 -4.64 -5.50
N PHE A 102 9.36 -5.56 -5.65
CA PHE A 102 9.13 -6.98 -5.43
C PHE A 102 8.79 -7.30 -3.97
N SER A 103 9.43 -6.62 -3.01
CA SER A 103 9.08 -6.77 -1.59
C SER A 103 7.64 -6.34 -1.32
N ALA A 104 7.19 -5.22 -1.88
CA ALA A 104 5.81 -4.75 -1.73
C ALA A 104 4.80 -5.74 -2.33
N VAL A 105 5.08 -6.28 -3.52
CA VAL A 105 4.23 -7.31 -4.15
C VAL A 105 4.19 -8.58 -3.29
N PHE A 106 5.35 -9.05 -2.82
CA PHE A 106 5.45 -10.24 -1.98
C PHE A 106 4.65 -10.09 -0.69
N VAL A 107 4.84 -8.98 0.04
CA VAL A 107 4.10 -8.72 1.28
C VAL A 107 2.61 -8.61 1.01
N ASN A 108 2.18 -7.92 -0.05
CA ASN A 108 0.75 -7.82 -0.40
C ASN A 108 0.12 -9.20 -0.64
N VAL A 109 0.75 -10.05 -1.47
CA VAL A 109 0.24 -11.39 -1.76
C VAL A 109 0.24 -12.26 -0.50
N PHE A 110 1.33 -12.23 0.27
CA PHE A 110 1.44 -12.98 1.52
C PHE A 110 0.32 -12.61 2.51
N LEU A 111 0.06 -11.31 2.70
CA LEU A 111 -0.99 -10.84 3.59
C LEU A 111 -2.39 -11.20 3.09
N LYS A 112 -2.65 -11.10 1.77
CA LYS A 112 -3.93 -11.53 1.17
C LYS A 112 -4.20 -13.02 1.48
N LEU A 113 -3.18 -13.87 1.36
CA LEU A 113 -3.27 -15.31 1.66
C LEU A 113 -3.36 -15.60 3.16
N PHE A 114 -2.74 -14.77 4.01
CA PHE A 114 -2.74 -15.00 5.45
C PHE A 114 -4.09 -14.67 6.10
N PHE A 115 -4.73 -13.57 5.67
CA PHE A 115 -5.97 -13.09 6.29
C PHE A 115 -7.24 -13.65 5.64
N GLU A 116 -7.21 -14.06 4.36
CA GLU A 116 -8.34 -14.63 3.60
C GLU A 116 -9.68 -13.89 3.79
N ARG A 117 -9.63 -12.58 3.96
CA ARG A 117 -10.80 -11.77 4.35
C ARG A 117 -11.88 -11.81 3.27
N PRO A 118 -13.14 -12.17 3.60
CA PRO A 118 -14.23 -12.17 2.62
C PRO A 118 -14.58 -10.75 2.17
N ARG A 119 -14.80 -10.58 0.86
CA ARG A 119 -15.23 -9.31 0.26
C ARG A 119 -16.76 -9.30 0.09
N PRO A 120 -17.45 -8.19 0.38
CA PRO A 120 -18.86 -8.05 0.06
C PRO A 120 -19.03 -7.90 -1.46
N LEU A 121 -19.53 -8.94 -2.13
CA LEU A 121 -19.64 -8.98 -3.60
C LEU A 121 -20.84 -8.21 -4.15
N ASP A 122 -21.94 -8.14 -3.40
CA ASP A 122 -23.24 -7.60 -3.87
C ASP A 122 -23.24 -6.08 -4.15
N VAL A 123 -22.25 -5.37 -3.61
CA VAL A 123 -22.14 -3.90 -3.67
C VAL A 123 -20.97 -3.42 -4.53
N SER A 124 -20.19 -4.34 -5.08
CA SER A 124 -18.98 -4.02 -5.85
C SER A 124 -19.29 -3.51 -7.26
N LEU A 125 -18.56 -2.49 -7.70
CA LEU A 125 -18.61 -1.98 -9.07
C LEU A 125 -17.52 -2.57 -9.98
N ILE A 126 -16.48 -3.14 -9.36
CA ILE A 126 -15.33 -3.72 -10.06
C ILE A 126 -15.04 -5.06 -9.41
N HIS A 127 -14.97 -6.11 -10.22
CA HIS A 127 -14.52 -7.42 -9.77
C HIS A 127 -13.08 -7.61 -10.23
N GLU A 128 -12.18 -7.84 -9.28
CA GLU A 128 -10.81 -8.23 -9.57
C GLU A 128 -10.88 -9.63 -10.19
N ASN A 129 -10.58 -9.75 -11.48
CA ASN A 129 -10.54 -11.03 -12.18
C ASN A 129 -9.19 -11.70 -11.86
N THR A 130 -9.14 -12.44 -10.76
CA THR A 130 -8.05 -13.35 -10.42
C THR A 130 -8.56 -14.77 -10.38
#